data_AF-A0A2V9FBV6-F1
#
_entry.id   AF-A0A2V9FBV6-F1
#
_cell.length_a   1.000
_cell.length_b   1.000
_cell.length_c   1.000
_cell.angle_alpha   90.00
_cell.angle_beta   90.00
_cell.angle_gamma   90.00
#
_symmetry.space_group_name_H-M   'P 1'
#
loop_
_entity.id
_entity.type
_entity.pdbx_description
1 polymer ?
#
loop_
_entity_poly.entity_id
_entity_poly.type
_entity_poly.pdbx_seq_one_letter_code
_entity_poly.pdbx_strand_id
1 'polypeptide(L)'
;DLAPYYDIVERYVGISGATEGNEMLPDGQFLPPMKMSCGEVQLRARVKAKFGHTVTIGRTAILTQNHNGRLACHYCGPCERGCSTFSYFSSPFTTVKDALASGNCTLFTNAVVSHVDMDTEPNKTRGVTYVDRLTRQVKEVRGKAVILCAQALESTRILLNSSTREYSNGLANSSGA
;
A
#
# COMPACT_ATOMS: atom_id res chain seq x y z
N ASP A 1 -17.69 9.22 -1.86
CA ASP A 1 -17.38 8.50 -0.61
C ASP A 1 -15.87 8.34 -0.39
N LEU A 2 -15.08 8.00 -1.40
CA LEU A 2 -13.63 7.75 -1.28
C LEU A 2 -12.75 9.00 -1.19
N ALA A 3 -13.19 10.13 -1.74
CA ALA A 3 -12.36 11.33 -1.86
C ALA A 3 -11.70 11.77 -0.53
N PRO A 4 -12.39 11.81 0.63
CA PRO A 4 -11.74 12.17 1.90
C PRO A 4 -10.60 11.23 2.31
N TYR A 5 -10.64 9.96 1.90
CA TYR A 5 -9.58 8.99 2.21
C TYR A 5 -8.38 9.13 1.27
N TYR A 6 -8.61 9.41 -0.03
CA TYR A 6 -7.53 9.80 -0.94
C TYR A 6 -6.78 11.01 -0.40
N ASP A 7 -7.51 12.02 0.02
CA ASP A 7 -7.03 13.24 0.64
C ASP A 7 -6.09 12.97 1.85
N ILE A 8 -6.46 12.03 2.73
CA ILE A 8 -5.61 11.59 3.86
C ILE A 8 -4.32 10.95 3.35
N VAL A 9 -4.44 10.01 2.41
CA VAL A 9 -3.29 9.28 1.85
C VAL A 9 -2.35 10.24 1.12
N GLU A 10 -2.86 11.13 0.29
CA GLU A 10 -2.08 12.07 -0.51
C GLU A 10 -1.29 13.04 0.37
N ARG A 11 -1.93 13.60 1.40
CA ARG A 11 -1.27 14.47 2.39
C ARG A 11 -0.26 13.72 3.24
N TYR A 12 -0.49 12.46 3.60
CA TYR A 12 0.46 11.70 4.40
C TYR A 12 1.67 11.21 3.57
N VAL A 13 1.40 10.61 2.42
CA VAL A 13 2.38 9.99 1.52
C VAL A 13 3.23 11.03 0.79
N GLY A 14 2.65 12.18 0.45
CA GLY A 14 3.29 13.21 -0.36
C GLY A 14 3.32 12.81 -1.84
N ILE A 15 2.17 12.94 -2.51
CA ILE A 15 2.05 12.66 -3.94
C ILE A 15 2.48 13.88 -4.74
N SER A 16 3.45 13.75 -5.64
CA SER A 16 3.73 14.79 -6.63
C SER A 16 2.74 14.70 -7.78
N GLY A 17 2.24 15.84 -8.26
CA GLY A 17 1.25 15.88 -9.32
C GLY A 17 0.93 17.29 -9.79
N ALA A 18 0.27 17.41 -10.94
CA ALA A 18 -0.25 18.67 -11.47
C ALA A 18 -1.77 18.69 -11.40
N THR A 19 -2.33 19.84 -11.02
CA THR A 19 -3.76 20.13 -11.08
C THR A 19 -4.12 20.51 -12.52
N GLU A 20 -5.00 19.75 -13.14
CA GLU A 20 -5.30 19.85 -14.59
C GLU A 20 -6.81 19.94 -14.90
N GLY A 21 -7.68 19.82 -13.89
CA GLY A 21 -9.13 19.82 -14.07
C GLY A 21 -9.64 18.70 -14.97
N ASN A 22 -8.94 17.57 -15.01
CA ASN A 22 -9.30 16.43 -15.86
C ASN A 22 -10.36 15.56 -15.18
N GLU A 23 -11.55 15.45 -15.77
CA GLU A 23 -12.65 14.65 -15.23
C GLU A 23 -12.29 13.16 -15.07
N MET A 24 -11.51 12.60 -15.99
CA MET A 24 -11.09 11.19 -15.94
C MET A 24 -9.94 10.95 -14.95
N LEU A 25 -9.27 12.02 -14.51
CA LEU A 25 -8.19 11.98 -13.54
C LEU A 25 -8.34 13.19 -12.59
N PRO A 26 -9.36 13.18 -11.69
CA PRO A 26 -9.67 14.32 -10.84
C PRO A 26 -8.47 14.76 -10.01
N ASP A 27 -8.37 16.05 -9.73
CA ASP A 27 -7.27 16.59 -8.94
C ASP A 27 -7.36 16.19 -7.46
N GLY A 28 -6.24 16.33 -6.75
CA GLY A 28 -6.05 15.90 -5.37
C GLY A 28 -5.05 16.80 -4.64
N GLN A 29 -4.54 16.33 -3.51
CA GLN A 29 -3.67 17.05 -2.60
C GLN A 29 -2.21 16.81 -2.94
N PHE A 30 -1.70 17.53 -3.93
CA PHE A 30 -0.36 17.27 -4.47
C PHE A 30 0.72 18.17 -3.86
N LEU A 31 1.91 17.58 -3.70
CA LEU A 31 3.16 18.32 -3.73
C LEU A 31 3.41 18.84 -5.16
N PRO A 32 4.30 19.85 -5.33
CA PRO A 32 4.63 20.36 -6.65
C PRO A 32 4.97 19.24 -7.64
N PRO A 33 4.54 19.35 -8.91
CA PRO A 33 4.78 18.32 -9.91
C PRO A 33 6.26 18.11 -10.17
N MET A 34 6.64 16.88 -10.52
CA MET A 34 7.91 16.63 -11.18
C MET A 34 7.99 17.43 -12.49
N LYS A 35 9.19 17.89 -12.85
CA LYS A 35 9.38 18.63 -14.10
C LYS A 35 9.29 17.67 -15.28
N MET A 36 8.49 18.05 -16.28
CA MET A 36 8.55 17.46 -17.60
C MET A 36 9.88 17.85 -18.29
N SER A 37 10.43 16.93 -19.06
CA SER A 37 11.46 17.21 -20.05
C SER A 37 10.93 18.12 -21.16
N CYS A 38 11.83 18.79 -21.89
CA CYS A 38 11.44 19.61 -23.04
C CYS A 38 10.64 18.84 -24.09
N GLY A 39 10.97 17.55 -24.30
CA GLY A 39 10.24 16.67 -25.22
C GLY A 39 8.81 16.40 -24.76
N GLU A 40 8.60 16.12 -23.48
CA GLU A 40 7.27 15.92 -22.90
C GLU A 40 6.42 17.20 -22.96
N VAL A 41 7.02 18.38 -22.76
CA VAL A 41 6.31 19.66 -22.92
C VAL A 41 5.85 19.86 -24.37
N GLN A 42 6.71 19.58 -25.35
CA GLN A 42 6.33 19.67 -26.76
C GLN A 42 5.25 18.64 -27.14
N LEU A 43 5.37 17.41 -26.63
CA LEU A 43 4.37 16.36 -26.81
C LEU A 43 3.01 16.80 -26.26
N ARG A 44 2.98 17.32 -25.02
CA ARG A 44 1.77 17.84 -24.38
C ARG A 44 1.08 18.89 -25.24
N ALA A 45 1.82 19.87 -25.73
CA ALA A 45 1.27 20.93 -26.58
C ALA A 45 0.67 20.37 -27.88
N ARG A 46 1.38 19.46 -28.56
CA ARG A 46 0.92 18.86 -29.84
C ARG A 46 -0.29 17.96 -29.65
N VAL A 47 -0.32 17.16 -28.58
CA VAL A 47 -1.47 16.29 -28.27
C VAL A 47 -2.70 17.13 -27.96
N LYS A 48 -2.55 18.21 -27.18
CA LYS A 48 -3.65 19.12 -26.89
C LYS A 48 -4.20 19.77 -28.15
N ALA A 49 -3.31 20.28 -29.02
CA ALA A 49 -3.71 20.95 -30.25
C ALA A 49 -4.39 20.02 -31.27
N LYS A 50 -3.91 18.77 -31.39
CA LYS A 50 -4.41 17.82 -32.40
C LYS A 50 -5.61 17.01 -31.93
N PHE A 51 -5.68 16.66 -30.65
CA PHE A 51 -6.64 15.70 -30.11
C PHE A 51 -7.48 16.25 -28.95
N GLY A 52 -7.19 17.45 -28.43
CA GLY A 52 -7.89 18.00 -27.27
C GLY A 52 -7.53 17.35 -25.92
N HIS A 53 -6.74 16.27 -25.92
CA HIS A 53 -6.33 15.54 -24.72
C HIS A 53 -5.23 16.26 -23.93
N THR A 54 -5.31 16.15 -22.61
CA THR A 54 -4.29 16.68 -21.69
C THR A 54 -3.26 15.60 -21.40
N VAL A 55 -2.02 15.83 -21.80
CA VAL A 55 -0.86 15.07 -21.30
C VAL A 55 -0.41 15.73 -20.01
N THR A 56 -0.32 14.96 -18.93
CA THR A 56 0.12 15.44 -17.62
C THR A 56 1.29 14.62 -17.11
N ILE A 57 2.03 15.18 -16.17
CA ILE A 57 3.12 14.47 -15.51
C ILE A 57 2.51 13.35 -14.65
N GLY A 58 3.17 12.19 -14.63
CA GLY A 58 2.71 11.07 -13.80
C GLY A 58 2.60 11.50 -12.33
N ARG A 59 1.46 11.21 -11.72
CA ARG A 59 1.28 11.38 -10.27
C ARG A 59 2.03 10.27 -9.57
N THR A 60 2.99 10.61 -8.73
CA THR A 60 3.87 9.61 -8.09
C THR A 60 4.07 9.91 -6.61
N ALA A 61 4.21 8.85 -5.81
CA ALA A 61 4.55 8.95 -4.40
C ALA A 61 6.05 9.21 -4.20
N ILE A 62 6.59 10.21 -4.90
CA ILE A 62 7.97 10.67 -4.85
C ILE A 62 7.95 12.13 -4.44
N LEU A 63 8.68 12.46 -3.37
CA LEU A 63 8.68 13.80 -2.79
C LEU A 63 9.44 14.79 -3.68
N THR A 64 8.80 15.88 -4.07
CA THR A 64 9.43 17.03 -4.74
C THR A 64 9.90 18.12 -3.80
N GLN A 65 9.49 18.03 -2.53
CA GLN A 65 9.89 18.89 -1.44
C GLN A 65 9.95 18.08 -0.14
N ASN A 66 10.66 18.59 0.87
CA ASN A 66 10.71 17.93 2.17
C ASN A 66 9.29 17.80 2.76
N HIS A 67 8.96 16.61 3.27
CA HIS A 67 7.61 16.29 3.69
C HIS A 67 7.60 15.24 4.79
N ASN A 68 6.90 15.49 5.89
CA ASN A 68 6.77 14.56 7.03
C ASN A 68 8.11 13.93 7.47
N GLY A 69 9.15 14.76 7.61
CA GLY A 69 10.48 14.32 8.05
C GLY A 69 11.30 13.54 7.00
N ARG A 70 10.82 13.41 5.76
CA ARG A 70 11.56 12.84 4.63
C ARG A 70 12.04 13.94 3.68
N LEU A 71 13.22 13.74 3.10
CA LEU A 71 13.83 14.69 2.19
C LEU A 71 13.29 14.56 0.77
N ALA A 72 13.27 15.68 0.03
CA ALA A 72 12.96 15.70 -1.39
C ALA A 72 13.84 14.74 -2.20
N CYS A 73 13.33 14.27 -3.34
CA CYS A 73 14.01 13.34 -4.23
C CYS A 73 15.29 13.95 -4.83
N HIS A 74 16.36 13.15 -4.86
CA HIS A 74 17.63 13.50 -5.50
C HIS A 74 17.68 13.13 -6.99
N TYR A 75 16.62 12.52 -7.53
CA TYR A 75 16.55 12.08 -8.93
C TYR A 75 17.65 11.09 -9.35
N CYS A 76 18.17 10.30 -8.40
CA CYS A 76 19.32 9.43 -8.65
C CYS A 76 18.97 8.15 -9.43
N GLY A 77 17.76 7.58 -9.19
CA GLY A 77 17.32 6.32 -9.79
C GLY A 77 18.30 5.13 -9.61
N PRO A 78 17.97 3.96 -10.17
CA PRO A 78 16.64 3.53 -10.62
C PRO A 78 15.72 3.20 -9.42
N CYS A 79 14.49 3.73 -9.42
CA CYS A 79 13.58 3.66 -8.28
C CYS A 79 13.10 2.24 -7.95
N GLU A 80 12.99 1.37 -8.96
CA GLU A 80 12.52 -0.01 -8.84
C GLU A 80 13.46 -0.91 -8.02
N ARG A 81 14.69 -0.45 -7.77
CA ARG A 81 15.68 -1.15 -6.93
C ARG A 81 15.71 -0.66 -5.49
N GLY A 82 14.83 0.27 -5.13
CA GLY A 82 14.84 0.93 -3.83
C GLY A 82 15.32 2.39 -3.90
N CYS A 83 15.05 3.15 -2.84
CA CYS A 83 15.53 4.52 -2.71
C CYS A 83 16.43 4.65 -1.49
N SER A 84 17.69 4.97 -1.76
CA SER A 84 18.72 5.19 -0.75
C SER A 84 18.48 6.42 0.12
N THR A 85 17.72 7.40 -0.38
CA THR A 85 17.42 8.65 0.32
C THR A 85 16.07 8.65 1.03
N PHE A 86 15.31 7.55 0.94
CA PHE A 86 13.96 7.41 1.51
C PHE A 86 12.96 8.49 1.04
N SER A 87 13.18 9.04 -0.15
CA SER A 87 12.40 10.15 -0.73
C SER A 87 11.14 9.72 -1.49
N TYR A 88 10.99 8.45 -1.86
CA TYR A 88 9.70 7.93 -2.35
C TYR A 88 9.02 7.11 -1.27
N PHE A 89 7.71 6.90 -1.37
CA PHE A 89 6.97 6.07 -0.43
C PHE A 89 7.30 4.58 -0.52
N SER A 90 7.78 4.00 0.58
CA SER A 90 7.76 2.55 0.78
C SER A 90 7.44 2.25 2.24
N SER A 91 6.53 1.30 2.46
CA SER A 91 6.01 0.99 3.79
C SER A 91 7.08 0.75 4.86
N PRO A 92 8.24 0.09 4.61
CA PRO A 92 9.20 -0.22 5.68
C PRO A 92 9.76 1.03 6.37
N PHE A 93 9.96 2.11 5.62
CA PHE A 93 10.57 3.35 6.12
C PHE A 93 9.58 4.52 6.18
N THR A 94 8.30 4.29 5.87
CA THR A 94 7.19 5.24 6.07
C THR A 94 6.20 4.69 7.11
N THR A 95 5.13 4.01 6.69
CA THR A 95 4.01 3.62 7.55
C THR A 95 4.40 2.64 8.64
N VAL A 96 5.27 1.66 8.35
CA VAL A 96 5.73 0.69 9.36
C VAL A 96 6.64 1.38 10.37
N LYS A 97 7.53 2.26 9.90
CA LYS A 97 8.39 3.08 10.78
C LYS A 97 7.55 3.93 11.73
N ASP A 98 6.53 4.62 11.22
CA ASP A 98 5.66 5.48 12.03
C ASP A 98 4.80 4.66 13.00
N ALA A 99 4.31 3.49 12.56
CA ALA A 99 3.58 2.57 13.43
C ALA A 99 4.44 2.08 14.60
N LEU A 100 5.70 1.71 14.34
CA LEU A 100 6.65 1.33 15.38
C LEU A 100 6.97 2.50 16.33
N ALA A 101 7.14 3.71 15.80
CA ALA A 101 7.40 4.92 16.59
C ALA A 101 6.24 5.27 17.54
N SER A 102 5.01 4.83 17.25
CA SER A 102 3.86 5.03 18.13
C SER A 102 3.92 4.24 19.44
N GLY A 103 4.79 3.22 19.55
CA GLY A 103 4.86 2.32 20.69
C GLY A 103 3.72 1.30 20.79
N ASN A 104 2.72 1.36 19.90
CA ASN A 104 1.56 0.46 19.89
C ASN A 104 1.66 -0.66 18.83
N CYS A 105 2.83 -0.83 18.21
CA CYS A 105 3.05 -1.80 17.14
C CYS A 105 4.25 -2.71 17.47
N THR A 106 4.07 -4.01 17.29
CA THR A 106 5.13 -5.01 17.33
C THR A 106 5.25 -5.65 15.95
N LEU A 107 6.45 -5.62 15.37
CA LEU A 107 6.73 -6.21 14.06
C LEU A 107 7.40 -7.58 14.20
N PHE A 108 6.74 -8.62 13.69
CA PHE A 108 7.34 -9.93 13.50
C PHE A 108 7.76 -10.09 12.05
N THR A 109 9.04 -10.37 11.83
CA THR A 109 9.58 -10.67 10.48
C THR A 109 9.80 -12.17 10.33
N ASN A 110 9.94 -12.65 9.10
CA ASN A 110 10.04 -14.09 8.79
C ASN A 110 8.84 -14.93 9.27
N ALA A 111 7.71 -14.29 9.59
CA ALA A 111 6.48 -14.95 10.02
C ALA A 111 5.59 -15.25 8.81
N VAL A 112 5.63 -16.49 8.31
CA VAL A 112 4.80 -16.90 7.18
C VAL A 112 3.48 -17.45 7.72
N VAL A 113 2.43 -16.64 7.70
CA VAL A 113 1.10 -17.03 8.20
C VAL A 113 0.57 -18.21 7.37
N SER A 114 0.16 -19.28 8.06
CA SER A 114 -0.39 -20.47 7.42
C SER A 114 -1.91 -20.37 7.29
N HIS A 115 -2.60 -19.99 8.37
CA HIS A 115 -4.05 -19.85 8.46
C HIS A 115 -4.46 -18.95 9.64
N VAL A 116 -5.73 -18.53 9.63
CA VAL A 116 -6.43 -17.84 10.72
C VAL A 116 -7.07 -18.87 11.64
N ASP A 117 -6.86 -18.72 12.94
CA ASP A 117 -7.46 -19.60 13.94
C ASP A 117 -8.83 -19.08 14.32
N MET A 118 -9.83 -19.97 14.37
CA MET A 118 -11.21 -19.65 14.75
C MET A 118 -11.61 -20.41 16.03
N ASP A 119 -12.45 -19.79 16.85
CA ASP A 119 -13.22 -20.44 17.92
C ASP A 119 -14.57 -20.89 17.36
N THR A 120 -15.02 -22.11 17.68
CA THR A 120 -16.30 -22.67 17.21
C THR A 120 -17.51 -21.96 17.84
N GLU A 121 -17.40 -21.59 19.11
CA GLU A 121 -18.37 -20.78 19.85
C GLU A 121 -17.56 -19.72 20.60
N PRO A 122 -17.59 -18.42 20.20
CA PRO A 122 -18.67 -17.70 19.53
C PRO A 122 -18.51 -17.48 18.00
N ASN A 123 -17.84 -18.38 17.27
CA ASN A 123 -17.52 -18.20 15.84
C ASN A 123 -16.74 -16.90 15.54
N LYS A 124 -15.61 -16.71 16.22
CA LYS A 124 -14.72 -15.55 16.08
C LYS A 124 -13.28 -15.99 15.90
N THR A 125 -12.45 -15.12 15.32
CA THR A 125 -11.01 -15.38 15.26
C THR A 125 -10.40 -15.35 16.65
N ARG A 126 -9.50 -16.30 16.91
CA ARG A 126 -8.65 -16.37 18.11
C ARG A 126 -7.26 -15.79 17.84
N GLY A 127 -6.85 -15.71 16.58
CA GLY A 127 -5.49 -15.36 16.20
C GLY A 127 -5.08 -15.91 14.83
N VAL A 128 -3.76 -16.03 14.65
CA VAL A 128 -3.15 -16.66 13.48
C VAL A 128 -2.06 -17.64 13.90
N THR A 129 -1.96 -18.72 13.14
CA THR A 129 -0.83 -19.65 13.18
C THR A 129 0.14 -19.29 12.05
N TYR A 130 1.44 -19.22 12.36
CA TYR A 130 2.48 -18.94 11.37
C TYR A 130 3.68 -19.88 11.52
N VAL A 131 4.42 -20.04 10.43
CA VAL A 131 5.69 -20.76 10.40
C VAL A 131 6.83 -19.76 10.31
N ASP A 132 7.78 -19.88 11.23
CA ASP A 132 9.03 -19.13 11.17
C ASP A 132 9.85 -19.60 9.96
N ARG A 133 10.14 -18.70 9.02
CA ARG A 133 10.80 -19.03 7.75
C ARG A 133 12.19 -19.63 7.95
N LEU A 134 12.89 -19.24 9.01
CA LEU A 134 14.27 -19.65 9.27
C LEU A 134 14.31 -20.93 10.09
N THR A 135 13.58 -20.98 11.20
CA THR A 135 13.63 -22.13 12.13
C THR A 135 12.65 -23.23 11.79
N ARG A 136 11.67 -22.96 10.92
CA ARG A 136 10.54 -23.85 10.58
C ARG A 136 9.62 -24.18 11.75
N GLN A 137 9.77 -23.48 12.88
CA GLN A 137 8.89 -23.65 14.03
C GLN A 137 7.51 -23.07 13.75
N VAL A 138 6.48 -23.79 14.19
CA VAL A 138 5.10 -23.32 14.20
C VAL A 138 4.88 -22.48 15.46
N LYS A 139 4.29 -21.29 15.29
CA LYS A 139 4.02 -20.33 16.36
C LYS A 139 2.61 -19.77 16.20
N GLU A 140 2.01 -19.36 17.32
CA GLU A 140 0.67 -18.76 17.36
C GLU A 140 0.74 -17.33 17.88
N VAL A 141 -0.08 -16.44 17.32
CA VAL A 141 -0.32 -15.10 17.86
C VAL A 141 -1.81 -14.94 18.09
N ARG A 142 -2.21 -14.69 19.35
CA ARG A 142 -3.60 -14.48 19.71
C ARG A 142 -3.99 -13.00 19.66
N GLY A 143 -5.21 -12.73 19.23
CA GLY A 143 -5.73 -11.38 19.08
C GLY A 143 -7.25 -11.35 19.04
N LYS A 144 -7.83 -10.17 19.32
CA LYS A 144 -9.29 -9.97 19.29
C LYS A 144 -9.84 -9.80 17.86
N ALA A 145 -8.97 -9.47 16.91
CA ALA A 145 -9.28 -9.23 15.51
C ALA A 145 -8.06 -9.58 14.66
N VAL A 146 -8.32 -9.96 13.41
CA VAL A 146 -7.31 -10.23 12.38
C VAL A 146 -7.67 -9.41 11.15
N ILE A 147 -6.70 -8.66 10.63
CA ILE A 147 -6.82 -7.89 9.39
C ILE A 147 -5.82 -8.48 8.39
N LEU A 148 -6.33 -9.07 7.30
CA LEU A 148 -5.48 -9.64 6.26
C LEU A 148 -5.03 -8.56 5.28
N CYS A 149 -3.75 -8.22 5.31
CA CYS A 149 -3.09 -7.30 4.38
C CYS A 149 -1.93 -7.98 3.64
N ALA A 150 -2.10 -9.26 3.28
CA ALA A 150 -1.01 -10.10 2.76
C ALA A 150 -0.79 -9.98 1.24
N GLN A 151 -1.46 -9.04 0.55
CA GLN A 151 -1.68 -8.99 -0.90
C GLN A 151 -2.77 -9.95 -1.39
N ALA A 152 -3.22 -9.79 -2.64
CA ALA A 152 -4.34 -10.55 -3.19
C ALA A 152 -4.16 -12.08 -3.07
N LEU A 153 -3.07 -12.63 -3.62
CA LEU A 153 -2.85 -14.07 -3.67
C LEU A 153 -2.67 -14.70 -2.28
N GLU A 154 -1.83 -14.12 -1.44
CA GLU A 154 -1.54 -14.68 -0.12
C GLU A 154 -2.71 -14.52 0.86
N SER A 155 -3.48 -13.43 0.75
CA SER A 155 -4.69 -13.29 1.58
C SER A 155 -5.71 -14.37 1.20
N THR A 156 -5.90 -14.63 -0.09
CA THR A 156 -6.76 -15.72 -0.56
C THR A 156 -6.24 -17.08 -0.11
N ARG A 157 -4.94 -17.36 -0.25
CA ARG A 157 -4.32 -18.61 0.22
C ARG A 157 -4.57 -18.83 1.71
N ILE A 158 -4.33 -17.80 2.54
CA ILE A 158 -4.54 -17.87 3.99
C ILE A 158 -6.01 -18.18 4.29
N LEU A 159 -6.95 -17.48 3.66
CA LEU A 159 -8.39 -17.70 3.87
C LEU A 159 -8.82 -19.13 3.49
N LEU A 160 -8.40 -19.62 2.32
CA LEU A 160 -8.71 -20.97 1.86
C LEU A 160 -8.09 -22.06 2.76
N ASN A 161 -6.92 -21.80 3.33
CA ASN A 161 -6.28 -22.69 4.31
C ASN A 161 -6.87 -22.57 5.72
N SER A 162 -7.76 -21.61 5.98
CA SER A 162 -8.39 -21.37 7.29
C SER A 162 -9.72 -22.13 7.42
N SER A 163 -9.73 -23.41 7.08
CA SER A 163 -10.94 -24.22 7.16
C SER A 163 -11.28 -24.61 8.60
N THR A 164 -12.58 -24.72 8.85
CA THR A 164 -13.14 -25.19 10.13
C THR A 164 -14.23 -26.21 9.83
N ARG A 165 -14.86 -26.78 10.87
CA ARG A 165 -16.01 -27.67 10.67
C ARG A 165 -17.18 -26.94 10.01
N GLU A 166 -17.39 -25.68 10.38
CA GLU A 166 -18.44 -24.79 9.87
C GLU A 166 -18.08 -24.22 8.49
N TYR A 167 -16.78 -24.04 8.21
CA TYR A 167 -16.23 -23.51 6.96
C TYR A 167 -15.26 -24.50 6.32
N SER A 168 -15.78 -25.62 5.82
CA SER A 168 -14.95 -26.71 5.28
C SER A 168 -14.11 -26.31 4.05
N ASN A 169 -14.57 -25.31 3.29
CA ASN A 169 -13.90 -24.80 2.09
C ASN A 169 -13.06 -23.54 2.35
N GLY A 170 -12.75 -23.24 3.62
CA GLY A 170 -11.98 -22.06 4.02
C GLY A 170 -12.85 -20.88 4.48
N LEU A 171 -12.23 -19.96 5.21
CA LEU A 171 -12.88 -18.80 5.80
C LEU A 171 -13.29 -17.79 4.72
N ALA A 172 -14.43 -17.13 4.93
CA ALA A 172 -14.98 -16.13 4.01
C ALA A 172 -15.25 -16.65 2.58
N ASN A 173 -15.39 -17.97 2.42
CA ASN A 173 -15.64 -18.63 1.13
C ASN A 173 -17.09 -19.13 0.97
N SER A 174 -18.06 -18.43 1.55
CA SER A 174 -19.48 -18.82 1.45
C SER A 174 -20.13 -18.44 0.11
N SER A 175 -19.54 -17.51 -0.64
CA SER A 175 -20.04 -17.08 -1.95
C SER A 175 -19.67 -18.03 -3.09
N GLY A 176 -18.63 -18.86 -2.92
CA GLY A 176 -18.18 -19.83 -3.93
C GLY A 176 -17.71 -19.22 -5.25
N ALA A 177 -17.38 -17.93 -5.25
CA ALA A 177 -16.91 -17.16 -6.41
C ALA A 177 -15.38 -17.11 -6.46
#